data_AF-A0A942C4Z3-F1
#
_entry.id   AF-A0A942C4Z3-F1
#
_cell.length_a   1.000
_cell.length_b   1.000
_cell.length_c   1.000
_cell.angle_alpha   90.00
_cell.angle_beta   90.00
_cell.angle_gamma   90.00
#
_symmetry.space_group_name_H-M   'P 1'
#
loop_
_entity.id
_entity.type
_entity.pdbx_description
1 polymer ?
#
loop_
_entity_poly.entity_id
_entity_poly.type
_entity_poly.pdbx_seq_one_letter_code
_entity_poly.pdbx_strand_id
1 'polypeptide(L)'
;MESKTQNKWQIRGAVLLIFLLGFLAGALTLTIYHSKRPPVFSEVRRERFERMVNQLQLTSGQRTQVNQIMNEMRQKFVDYRRQSAPRVQEIRQQTDEQLQKVLTPEQWQQWQQMTRESRQRRP
;
A
#
# COMPACT_ATOMS: atom_id res chain seq x y z
N MET A 1 -61.04 4.98 -18.66
CA MET A 1 -59.59 4.79 -18.81
C MET A 1 -58.95 5.14 -17.47
N GLU A 2 -58.75 4.13 -16.62
CA GLU A 2 -58.20 4.31 -15.27
C GLU A 2 -56.68 4.49 -15.33
N SER A 3 -56.20 5.63 -14.85
CA SER A 3 -54.76 5.84 -14.62
C SER A 3 -54.37 5.15 -13.29
N LYS A 4 -53.73 3.98 -13.41
CA LYS A 4 -53.08 3.29 -12.29
C LYS A 4 -52.09 4.25 -11.61
N THR A 5 -52.45 4.70 -10.42
CA THR A 5 -51.56 5.39 -9.48
C THR A 5 -50.43 4.44 -9.08
N GLN A 6 -49.29 4.53 -9.75
CA GLN A 6 -48.10 3.81 -9.32
C GLN A 6 -47.76 4.26 -7.90
N ASN A 7 -47.83 3.32 -6.96
CA ASN A 7 -47.61 3.57 -5.54
C ASN A 7 -46.18 4.08 -5.36
N LYS A 8 -46.03 5.37 -5.06
CA LYS A 8 -44.73 6.06 -4.86
C LYS A 8 -43.80 5.32 -3.88
N TRP A 9 -44.38 4.54 -2.96
CA TRP A 9 -43.66 3.66 -2.04
C TRP A 9 -42.97 2.47 -2.72
N GLN A 10 -43.57 1.88 -3.76
CA GLN A 10 -42.93 0.82 -4.55
C GLN A 10 -41.74 1.36 -5.33
N ILE A 11 -41.86 2.58 -5.87
CA ILE A 11 -40.77 3.26 -6.58
C ILE A 11 -39.62 3.58 -5.59
N ARG A 12 -39.94 4.12 -4.41
CA ARG A 12 -38.94 4.39 -3.35
C ARG A 12 -38.25 3.11 -2.87
N GLY A 13 -39.00 2.02 -2.72
CA GLY A 13 -38.45 0.70 -2.37
C GLY A 13 -37.49 0.19 -3.44
N ALA A 14 -37.86 0.28 -4.73
CA ALA A 14 -37.01 -0.13 -5.84
C ALA A 14 -35.71 0.69 -5.92
N VAL A 15 -35.78 2.01 -5.72
CA VAL A 15 -34.60 2.89 -5.74
C VAL A 15 -33.64 2.58 -4.58
N LEU A 16 -34.15 2.38 -3.37
CA LEU A 16 -33.33 1.97 -2.22
C LEU A 16 -32.66 0.63 -2.45
N LEU A 17 -33.36 -0.31 -3.07
CA LEU A 17 -32.84 -1.64 -3.35
C LEU A 17 -31.70 -1.59 -4.38
N ILE A 18 -31.84 -0.82 -5.46
CA ILE A 18 -30.76 -0.61 -6.44
C ILE A 18 -29.56 0.09 -5.78
N PHE A 19 -29.79 1.08 -4.92
CA PHE A 19 -28.72 1.77 -4.21
C PHE A 19 -27.97 0.83 -3.25
N LEU A 20 -28.69 0.00 -2.51
CA LEU A 20 -28.08 -1.02 -1.63
C LEU A 20 -27.31 -2.07 -2.41
N LEU A 21 -27.82 -2.52 -3.56
CA LEU A 21 -27.10 -3.46 -4.43
C LEU A 21 -25.83 -2.82 -5.02
N GLY A 22 -25.89 -1.56 -5.45
CA GLY A 22 -24.72 -0.82 -5.91
C GLY A 22 -23.69 -0.59 -4.80
N PHE A 23 -24.15 -0.28 -3.59
CA PHE A 23 -23.29 -0.11 -2.41
C PHE A 23 -22.63 -1.43 -1.99
N LEU A 24 -23.36 -2.54 -2.01
CA LEU A 24 -22.81 -3.87 -1.71
C LEU A 24 -21.79 -4.32 -2.78
N ALA A 25 -22.07 -4.07 -4.05
CA ALA A 25 -21.11 -4.33 -5.14
C ALA A 25 -19.85 -3.44 -5.04
N GLY A 26 -20.01 -2.16 -4.67
CA GLY A 26 -18.92 -1.22 -4.40
C GLY A 26 -18.09 -1.61 -3.16
N ALA A 27 -18.74 -2.06 -2.09
CA ALA A 27 -18.06 -2.53 -0.89
C ALA A 27 -17.26 -3.81 -1.15
N LEU A 28 -17.80 -4.76 -1.93
CA LEU A 28 -17.12 -6.00 -2.29
C LEU A 28 -15.89 -5.76 -3.18
N THR A 29 -15.98 -4.81 -4.12
CA THR A 29 -14.84 -4.43 -4.96
C THR A 29 -13.73 -3.82 -4.13
N LEU A 30 -14.02 -2.96 -3.13
CA LEU A 30 -13.02 -2.38 -2.24
C LEU A 30 -12.34 -3.43 -1.32
N THR A 31 -13.07 -4.42 -0.78
CA THR A 31 -12.45 -5.49 0.03
C THR A 31 -11.56 -6.42 -0.79
N ILE A 32 -11.94 -6.74 -2.04
CA ILE A 32 -11.12 -7.57 -2.93
C ILE A 32 -9.88 -6.80 -3.42
N TYR A 33 -10.01 -5.49 -3.69
CA TYR A 33 -8.89 -4.66 -4.16
C TYR A 33 -7.84 -4.40 -3.06
N HIS A 34 -8.24 -4.37 -1.79
CA HIS A 34 -7.28 -4.20 -0.68
C HIS A 34 -6.41 -5.44 -0.40
N SER A 35 -6.83 -6.64 -0.84
CA SER A 35 -6.06 -7.87 -0.65
C SER A 35 -5.03 -8.15 -1.76
N LYS A 36 -5.00 -7.32 -2.81
CA LYS A 36 -4.05 -7.42 -3.92
C LYS A 36 -3.49 -6.05 -4.28
N ARG A 37 -2.59 -5.51 -3.44
CA ARG A 37 -1.61 -4.56 -3.98
C ARG A 37 -0.85 -5.30 -5.10
N PRO A 38 -0.86 -4.81 -6.34
CA PRO A 38 -0.33 -5.56 -7.46
C PRO A 38 1.19 -5.76 -7.31
N PRO A 39 1.73 -6.84 -7.90
CA PRO A 39 3.13 -7.29 -7.81
C PRO A 39 4.10 -6.38 -8.58
N VAL A 40 3.80 -5.09 -8.78
CA VAL A 40 4.60 -4.17 -9.60
C VAL A 40 6.07 -4.14 -9.11
N PHE A 41 6.27 -4.19 -7.79
CA PHE A 41 7.63 -4.27 -7.21
C PHE A 41 8.31 -5.62 -7.39
N SER A 42 7.57 -6.74 -7.48
CA SER A 42 8.16 -8.06 -7.75
C SER A 42 8.40 -8.28 -9.24
N GLU A 43 7.53 -7.78 -10.13
CA GLU A 43 7.71 -7.86 -11.57
C GLU A 43 8.91 -7.03 -12.03
N VAL A 44 9.03 -5.78 -11.59
CA VAL A 44 10.20 -4.92 -11.89
C VAL A 44 11.49 -5.49 -11.30
N ARG A 45 11.43 -6.22 -10.17
CA ARG A 45 12.61 -6.92 -9.62
C ARG A 45 12.98 -8.16 -10.42
N ARG A 46 11.99 -8.95 -10.83
CA ARG A 46 12.19 -10.13 -11.67
C ARG A 46 12.77 -9.72 -13.01
N GLU A 47 12.20 -8.71 -13.65
CA GLU A 47 12.69 -8.17 -14.92
C GLU A 47 14.13 -7.64 -14.82
N ARG A 48 14.50 -7.00 -13.71
CA ARG A 48 15.90 -6.59 -13.47
C ARG A 48 16.84 -7.78 -13.31
N PHE A 49 16.40 -8.82 -12.60
CA PHE A 49 17.18 -10.05 -12.46
C PHE A 49 17.35 -10.77 -13.80
N GLU A 50 16.28 -10.92 -14.59
CA GLU A 50 16.35 -11.52 -15.92
C GLU A 50 17.26 -10.73 -16.86
N ARG A 51 17.20 -9.39 -16.83
CA ARG A 51 18.14 -8.54 -17.58
C ARG A 51 19.60 -8.81 -17.20
N MET A 52 19.89 -8.90 -15.91
CA MET A 52 21.24 -9.22 -15.41
C MET A 52 21.70 -10.61 -15.86
N VAL A 53 20.84 -11.63 -15.70
CA VAL A 53 21.11 -13.00 -16.14
C VAL A 53 21.46 -13.04 -17.63
N ASN A 54 20.69 -12.34 -18.46
CA ASN A 54 20.89 -12.30 -19.90
C ASN A 54 22.16 -11.52 -20.30
N GLN A 55 22.41 -10.37 -19.67
CA GLN A 55 23.60 -9.54 -19.94
C GLN A 55 24.90 -10.25 -19.54
N LEU A 56 24.88 -11.00 -18.43
CA LEU A 56 26.03 -11.75 -17.94
C LEU A 56 26.12 -13.16 -18.52
N GLN A 57 25.16 -13.56 -19.36
CA GLN A 57 25.09 -14.89 -19.99
C GLN A 57 25.23 -16.03 -18.97
N LEU A 58 24.53 -15.91 -17.83
CA LEU A 58 24.67 -16.88 -16.75
C LEU A 58 24.14 -18.25 -17.17
N THR A 59 24.89 -19.30 -16.84
CA THR A 59 24.42 -20.68 -16.96
C THR A 59 23.28 -20.97 -15.96
N SER A 60 22.55 -22.06 -16.15
CA SER A 60 21.48 -22.50 -15.24
C SER A 60 21.97 -22.69 -13.79
N GLY A 61 23.17 -23.25 -13.62
CA GLY A 61 23.81 -23.42 -12.31
C GLY A 61 24.14 -22.06 -11.66
N GLN A 62 24.75 -21.14 -12.41
CA GLN A 62 25.07 -19.80 -11.92
C GLN A 62 23.81 -19.01 -11.56
N ARG A 63 22.76 -19.07 -12.39
CA ARG A 63 21.48 -18.41 -12.12
C ARG A 63 20.89 -18.84 -10.77
N THR A 64 20.94 -20.13 -10.47
CA THR A 64 20.45 -20.68 -9.20
C THR A 64 21.25 -20.12 -8.02
N GLN A 65 22.58 -20.13 -8.11
CA GLN A 65 23.46 -19.60 -7.07
C GLN A 65 23.26 -18.09 -6.85
N VAL A 66 23.20 -17.28 -7.92
CA VAL A 66 22.98 -15.84 -7.81
C VAL A 66 21.61 -15.54 -7.19
N ASN A 67 20.56 -16.28 -7.57
CA ASN A 67 19.25 -16.13 -6.94
C ASN A 67 19.30 -16.43 -5.44
N GLN A 68 19.99 -17.48 -5.02
CA GLN A 68 20.18 -17.81 -3.61
C GLN A 68 20.90 -16.67 -2.87
N ILE A 69 22.04 -16.20 -3.37
CA ILE A 69 22.82 -15.10 -2.77
C ILE A 69 21.96 -13.84 -2.63
N MET A 70 21.20 -13.48 -3.66
CA MET A 70 20.34 -12.30 -3.65
C MET A 70 19.18 -12.44 -2.64
N ASN A 71 18.65 -13.65 -2.45
CA ASN A 71 17.61 -13.92 -1.46
C ASN A 71 18.17 -13.87 -0.03
N GLU A 72 19.33 -14.45 0.23
CA GLU A 72 20.01 -14.36 1.53
C GLU A 72 20.33 -12.91 1.90
N MET A 73 20.86 -12.13 0.95
CA MET A 73 21.09 -10.70 1.12
C MET A 73 19.78 -9.98 1.48
N ARG A 74 18.67 -10.28 0.79
CA ARG A 74 17.37 -9.68 1.10
C ARG A 74 16.93 -9.99 2.53
N GLN A 75 17.09 -11.22 3.00
CA GLN A 75 16.74 -11.59 4.38
C GLN A 75 17.56 -10.79 5.39
N LYS A 76 18.89 -10.71 5.18
CA LYS A 76 19.77 -9.89 6.04
C LYS A 76 19.32 -8.43 6.12
N PHE A 77 18.90 -7.83 5.00
CA PHE A 77 18.36 -6.47 5.01
C PHE A 77 17.01 -6.34 5.73
N VAL A 78 16.12 -7.34 5.63
CA VAL A 78 14.85 -7.36 6.36
C VAL A 78 15.11 -7.44 7.86
N ASP A 79 16.01 -8.31 8.28
CA ASP A 79 16.37 -8.48 9.68
C ASP A 79 17.02 -7.22 10.24
N TYR A 80 17.97 -6.63 9.49
CA TYR A 80 18.56 -5.34 9.86
C TYR A 80 17.50 -4.24 10.00
N ARG A 81 16.54 -4.15 9.06
CA ARG A 81 15.45 -3.17 9.15
C ARG A 81 14.60 -3.40 10.41
N ARG A 82 14.28 -4.66 10.73
CA ARG A 82 13.51 -5.00 11.94
C ARG A 82 14.24 -4.60 13.22
N GLN A 83 15.53 -4.91 13.29
CA GLN A 83 16.37 -4.59 14.45
C GLN A 83 16.60 -3.08 14.61
N SER A 84 16.71 -2.34 13.50
CA SER A 84 16.92 -0.89 13.51
C SER A 84 15.63 -0.07 13.66
N ALA A 85 14.45 -0.67 13.43
CA ALA A 85 13.18 0.04 13.46
C ALA A 85 12.91 0.79 14.78
N PRO A 86 13.15 0.21 15.98
CA PRO A 86 12.94 0.91 17.25
C PRO A 86 13.83 2.15 17.37
N ARG A 87 15.11 2.03 17.03
CA ARG A 87 16.07 3.14 17.10
C ARG A 87 15.73 4.25 16.12
N VAL A 88 15.28 3.93 14.92
CA VAL A 88 14.81 4.92 13.95
C VAL A 88 13.56 5.63 14.46
N GLN A 89 12.66 4.92 15.14
CA GLN A 89 11.46 5.51 15.72
C GLN A 89 11.79 6.47 16.88
N GLU A 90 12.74 6.09 17.73
CA GLU A 90 13.23 6.95 18.82
C GLU A 90 13.84 8.25 18.27
N ILE A 91 14.72 8.17 17.27
CA ILE A 91 15.32 9.35 16.63
C ILE A 91 14.23 10.28 16.07
N ARG A 92 13.18 9.71 15.45
CA ARG A 92 12.04 10.48 14.94
C ARG A 92 11.26 11.17 16.06
N GLN A 93 10.99 10.48 17.16
CA GLN A 93 10.30 11.06 18.31
C GLN A 93 11.09 12.22 18.91
N GLN A 94 12.40 12.04 19.10
CA GLN A 94 13.28 13.10 19.59
C GLN A 94 13.31 14.31 18.65
N THR A 95 13.27 14.07 17.34
CA THR A 95 13.20 15.14 16.33
C THR A 95 11.86 15.86 16.39
N ASP A 96 10.77 15.11 16.51
CA ASP A 96 9.41 15.61 16.62
C ASP A 96 9.26 16.50 17.88
N GLU A 97 9.81 16.10 19.02
CA GLU A 97 9.84 16.91 20.26
C GLU A 97 10.63 18.21 20.10
N GLN A 98 11.74 18.20 19.37
CA GLN A 98 12.53 19.42 19.11
C GLN A 98 11.78 20.37 18.18
N LEU A 99 11.15 19.84 17.13
CA LEU A 99 10.38 20.64 16.18
C LEU A 99 9.14 21.27 16.82
N GLN A 100 8.46 20.56 17.73
CA GLN A 100 7.30 21.09 18.43
C GLN A 100 7.62 22.33 19.28
N LYS A 101 8.88 22.49 19.71
CA LYS A 101 9.32 23.68 20.47
C LYS A 101 9.56 24.92 19.60
N VAL A 102 9.73 24.74 18.29
CA VAL A 102 10.11 25.82 17.35
C VAL A 102 8.95 26.18 16.43
N LEU A 103 8.07 25.23 16.10
CA LEU A 103 6.95 25.43 15.19
C LEU A 103 5.72 25.97 15.90
N THR A 104 4.93 26.77 15.20
CA THR A 104 3.57 27.13 15.67
C THR A 104 2.66 25.90 15.64
N PRO A 105 1.53 25.91 16.37
CA PRO A 105 0.57 24.80 16.34
C PRO A 105 0.10 24.41 14.93
N GLU A 106 -0.13 25.40 14.06
CA GLU A 106 -0.57 25.20 12.68
C GLU A 106 0.53 24.57 11.83
N GLN A 107 1.76 25.05 11.96
CA GLN A 107 2.93 24.48 11.28
C GLN A 107 3.21 23.05 11.74
N TRP A 108 3.03 22.77 13.04
CA TRP A 108 3.17 21.44 13.60
C TRP A 108 2.15 20.46 13.03
N GLN A 109 0.89 20.87 12.89
CA GLN A 109 -0.14 20.06 12.27
C GLN A 109 0.19 19.72 10.81
N GLN A 110 0.68 20.70 10.04
CA GLN A 110 1.14 20.48 8.66
C GLN A 110 2.33 19.52 8.60
N TRP A 111 3.32 19.67 9.49
CA TRP A 111 4.46 18.77 9.60
C TRP A 111 4.04 17.32 9.85
N GLN A 112 3.11 17.11 10.79
CA GLN A 112 2.60 15.79 11.10
C GLN A 112 1.88 15.16 9.90
N GLN A 113 1.11 15.94 9.13
CA GLN A 113 0.42 15.45 7.95
C GLN A 113 1.41 15.01 6.86
N MET A 114 2.37 15.86 6.51
CA MET A 114 3.42 15.54 5.52
C MET A 114 4.20 14.27 5.90
N THR A 115 4.48 14.11 7.19
CA THR A 115 5.24 12.97 7.71
C THR A 115 4.41 11.68 7.72
N ARG A 116 3.12 11.73 8.06
CA ARG A 116 2.21 10.57 8.01
C ARG A 116 2.06 10.04 6.58
N GLU A 117 1.84 10.92 5.61
CA GLU A 117 1.74 10.55 4.20
C GLU A 117 3.02 9.88 3.69
N SER A 118 4.18 10.44 4.05
CA SER A 118 5.49 9.88 3.70
C SER A 118 5.73 8.50 4.32
N ARG A 119 5.26 8.26 5.56
CA ARG A 119 5.36 6.96 6.24
C ARG A 119 4.44 5.92 5.60
N GLN A 120 3.22 6.28 5.21
CA GLN A 120 2.27 5.36 4.56
C GLN A 120 2.71 4.93 3.15
N ARG A 121 3.49 5.78 2.45
CA ARG A 121 4.03 5.48 1.12
C ARG A 121 5.23 4.52 1.13
N ARG A 122 5.86 4.27 2.29
CA ARG A 122 7.02 3.37 2.42
C ARG A 122 6.59 2.04 3.04
N PRO A 123 6.36 0.97 2.24
CA PRO A 123 6.12 -0.38 2.77
C PRO A 123 7.38 -1.00 3.41
#